data_AF-A0A382QAX4-F1
#
_entry.id   AF-A0A382QAX4-F1
#
_cell.length_a   1.000
_cell.length_b   1.000
_cell.length_c   1.000
_cell.angle_alpha   90.00
_cell.angle_beta   90.00
_cell.angle_gamma   90.00
#
_symmetry.space_group_name_H-M   'P 1'
#
loop_
_entity.id
_entity.type
_entity.pdbx_description
1 polymer ?
#
loop_
_entity_poly.entity_id
_entity_poly.type
_entity_poly.pdbx_seq_one_letter_code
_entity_poly.pdbx_strand_id
1 'polypeptide(L)' 'VAAQVAICDQMCRGRYITGIGTGCLISDFKLLGLTYKFERREMMPEAIDTIHAI' A
#
# COMPACT_ATOMS: atom_id res chain seq x y z
N VAL A 1 3.10 -2.65 -5.63
CA VAL A 1 2.37 -1.36 -5.63
C VAL A 1 3.05 -0.31 -6.50
N ALA A 2 4.33 0.03 -6.31
CA ALA A 2 5.04 1.07 -7.10
C ALA A 2 4.85 0.95 -8.63
N ALA A 3 5.12 -0.23 -9.21
CA ALA A 3 4.91 -0.45 -10.64
C ALA A 3 3.44 -0.22 -11.09
N GLN A 4 2.47 -0.61 -10.26
CA GLN A 4 1.05 -0.40 -10.56
C GLN A 4 0.69 1.09 -10.51
N VAL A 5 1.23 1.83 -9.53
CA VAL A 5 1.06 3.29 -9.42
C VAL A 5 1.65 3.97 -10.66
N ALA A 6 2.86 3.60 -11.09
CA ALA A 6 3.49 4.15 -12.29
C ALA A 6 2.70 3.87 -13.57
N ILE A 7 2.17 2.65 -13.74
CA ILE A 7 1.31 2.30 -14.87
C ILE A 7 0.03 3.15 -14.86
N CYS A 8 -0.64 3.23 -13.71
CA CYS A 8 -1.85 4.05 -13.55
C CYS A 8 -1.58 5.53 -13.81
N ASP A 9 -0.46 6.06 -13.32
CA ASP A 9 -0.08 7.45 -13.53
C ASP A 9 0.11 7.77 -15.01
N GLN A 10 0.83 6.89 -15.73
CA GLN A 10 1.01 7.01 -17.18
C GLN A 10 -0.32 6.97 -17.93
N MET A 11 -1.21 6.03 -17.58
CA MET A 11 -2.54 5.93 -18.20
C MET A 11 -3.42 7.16 -17.90
N CYS A 12 -3.32 7.71 -16.69
CA CYS A 12 -4.08 8.87 -16.27
C CYS A 12 -3.45 10.21 -16.70
N ARG A 13 -2.26 10.18 -17.31
CA ARG A 13 -1.45 11.36 -17.68
C ARG A 13 -1.10 12.23 -16.48
N GLY A 14 -0.52 11.65 -15.43
CA GLY A 14 -0.05 12.41 -14.26
C GLY A 14 -1.16 12.82 -13.28
N ARG A 15 -2.35 12.21 -13.39
CA ARG A 15 -3.54 12.57 -12.58
C ARG A 15 -3.97 11.48 -11.61
N TYR A 16 -3.19 10.40 -11.50
CA TYR A 16 -3.52 9.32 -10.60
C TYR A 16 -3.11 9.67 -9.17
N ILE A 17 -4.00 9.46 -8.20
CA ILE A 17 -3.72 9.65 -6.78
C ILE A 17 -3.90 8.30 -6.09
N THR A 18 -2.85 7.83 -5.41
CA THR A 18 -2.90 6.58 -4.66
C THR A 18 -3.19 6.86 -3.19
N GLY A 19 -4.33 6.38 -2.70
CA GLY A 19 -4.68 6.43 -1.28
C GLY A 19 -4.04 5.25 -0.54
N ILE A 20 -3.36 5.52 0.58
CA ILE A 20 -2.67 4.49 1.36
C ILE A 20 -3.27 4.46 2.78
N GLY A 21 -3.52 3.25 3.29
CA GLY A 21 -4.04 3.03 4.65
C GLY A 21 -3.60 1.68 5.21
N THR A 22 -3.55 1.57 6.54
CA THR A 22 -3.01 0.39 7.25
C THR A 22 -3.92 -0.84 7.23
N GLY A 23 -5.14 -0.70 6.69
CA GLY A 23 -6.19 -1.71 6.71
C GLY A 23 -6.82 -1.91 8.09
N CYS A 24 -8.15 -1.86 8.15
CA CYS A 24 -8.91 -1.96 9.41
C CYS A 24 -9.73 -3.26 9.53
N LEU A 25 -9.96 -3.97 8.43
CA LEU A 25 -10.79 -5.17 8.41
C LEU A 25 -9.96 -6.41 8.73
N ILE A 26 -10.24 -7.05 9.88
CA ILE A 26 -9.57 -8.27 10.36
C ILE A 26 -9.69 -9.42 9.34
N SER A 27 -10.79 -9.47 8.59
CA SER A 27 -11.04 -10.46 7.53
C SER A 27 -9.97 -10.47 6.46
N ASP A 28 -9.45 -9.30 6.07
CA ASP A 28 -8.49 -9.17 4.97
C ASP A 28 -7.15 -9.80 5.37
N PHE A 29 -6.74 -9.62 6.62
CA PHE A 29 -5.51 -10.21 7.15
C PHE A 29 -5.63 -11.72 7.29
N LYS A 30 -6.79 -12.22 7.73
CA LYS A 30 -7.07 -13.66 7.77
C LYS A 30 -7.03 -14.27 6.37
N LEU A 31 -7.64 -13.60 5.39
CA LEU A 31 -7.64 -14.04 3.99
C LEU A 31 -6.22 -14.13 3.42
N LEU A 32 -5.37 -13.16 3.74
CA LEU A 32 -3.99 -13.07 3.26
C LEU A 32 -3.00 -13.89 4.10
N GLY A 33 -3.46 -14.61 5.15
CA GLY A 33 -2.59 -15.37 6.05
C GLY A 33 -1.63 -14.50 6.86
N LEU A 34 -1.94 -13.21 7.05
CA LEU A 34 -1.12 -12.23 7.75
C LEU A 34 -1.48 -12.19 9.24
N THR A 35 -0.48 -12.03 10.10
CA THR A 35 -0.69 -12.01 11.55
C THR A 35 -1.51 -10.79 12.00
N TYR A 36 -2.30 -10.96 13.07
CA TYR A 36 -3.10 -9.87 13.67
C TYR A 36 -2.27 -8.80 14.40
N LYS A 37 -0.94 -8.91 14.39
CA LYS A 37 -0.06 -8.08 15.21
C LYS A 37 -0.24 -6.60 14.85
N PHE A 38 -0.31 -5.75 15.87
CA PHE A 38 -0.61 -4.31 15.79
C PHE A 38 0.47 -3.47 15.08
N GLU A 39 1.49 -4.10 14.49
CA GLU A 39 2.66 -3.45 13.86
C GLU A 39 2.31 -2.80 12.51
N ARG A 40 1.08 -2.92 12.01
CA ARG A 40 0.65 -2.36 10.69
C ARG A 40 0.91 -0.86 10.58
N ARG A 41 0.72 -0.13 11.67
CA ARG A 41 0.98 1.32 11.71
C ARG A 41 2.48 1.62 11.63
N GLU A 42 3.30 0.74 12.21
CA GLU A 42 4.76 0.87 12.26
C GLU A 42 5.43 0.43 10.96
N MET A 43 4.82 -0.53 10.24
CA MET A 43 5.28 -0.98 8.92
C MET A 43 4.93 -0.01 7.78
N MET A 44 3.95 0.87 7.99
CA MET A 44 3.46 1.77 6.93
C MET A 44 4.52 2.76 6.41
N PRO A 45 5.31 3.43 7.26
CA PRO A 45 6.37 4.32 6.79
C PRO A 45 7.37 3.61 5.86
N GLU A 46 7.86 2.43 6.24
CA GLU A 46 8.81 1.66 5.42
C GLU A 46 8.20 1.27 4.05
N ALA A 47 6.91 0.91 4.03
CA ALA A 47 6.22 0.60 2.78
C ALA A 47 6.09 1.82 1.86
N ILE A 48 5.88 3.02 2.41
CA ILE A 48 5.83 4.28 1.64
C ILE A 48 7.23 4.61 1.10
N ASP A 49 8.26 4.51 1.94
CA ASP A 49 9.64 4.76 1.54
C ASP A 49 10.07 3.83 0.40
N THR A 50 9.68 2.55 0.48
CA THR A 50 9.92 1.57 -0.58
C THR A 50 9.22 1.93 -1.90
N ILE A 51 8.01 2.51 -1.84
CA ILE A 51 7.29 2.96 -3.04
C ILE A 51 7.99 4.16 -3.68
N HIS A 52 8.53 5.09 -2.88
CA HIS A 52 9.24 6.27 -3.38
C HIS A 52 10.66 6.00 -3.88
N ALA A 53 11.27 4.88 -3.47
CA ALA A 53 12.63 4.51 -3.87
C ALA A 53 12.74 3.98 -5.33
N ILE A 54 11.61 3.86 -6.04
CA ILE A 54 11.49 3.36 -7.41
C ILE A 54 11.01 4.50 -8.32
#